data_AF-A0A966MVJ7-F1
#
_entry.id   AF-A0A966MVJ7-F1
#
_cell.length_a   1.000
_cell.length_b   1.000
_cell.length_c   1.000
_cell.angle_alpha   90.00
_cell.angle_beta   90.00
_cell.angle_gamma   90.00
#
_symmetry.space_group_name_H-M   'P 1'
#
loop_
_entity.id
_entity.type
_entity.pdbx_description
1 polymer ?
#
loop_
_entity_poly.entity_id
_entity_poly.type
_entity_poly.pdbx_seq_one_letter_code
_entity_poly.pdbx_strand_id
1 'polypeptide(L)'
;MTEVRSRPRRERRTRSVVGDQPPAIQPRLSQPLARVISDDEVESIHLASLEVLNRTGIDILHADARARLAAAGAQVDGDRVRFDPEMVMEQLTTIPSSFTLHGTAPHRDLIIGDGHIVFSSVASAPNYVSLDGVRRAGDRDGYCDFLRLGQMLNAVHMFNGFPVEPVDLHPSIRHLETAWDAYTLTDKPFHIYSLGRDRNLDGLEMARIARGVDHDTFEAEPSLCSIINASSPLRYDDPMLEGIIRMSERNQVIIITPFTLAGAMAPI
;
A
#
# COMPACT_ATOMS: atom_id res chain seq x y z
N MET A 1 -72.24 6.71 8.78
CA MET A 1 -71.12 5.76 8.67
C MET A 1 -70.42 6.05 7.37
N THR A 2 -69.28 6.74 7.44
CA THR A 2 -68.50 7.11 6.25
C THR A 2 -67.21 6.30 6.31
N GLU A 3 -67.10 5.27 5.47
CA GLU A 3 -65.92 4.41 5.41
C GLU A 3 -64.73 5.19 4.85
N VAL A 4 -63.72 5.40 5.70
CA VAL A 4 -62.42 5.91 5.29
C VAL A 4 -61.64 4.74 4.67
N ARG A 5 -61.59 4.71 3.33
CA ARG A 5 -60.70 3.79 2.59
C ARG A 5 -59.23 4.11 2.92
N SER A 6 -58.58 3.24 3.69
CA SER A 6 -57.15 3.28 3.92
C SER A 6 -56.40 2.99 2.61
N ARG A 7 -55.58 3.94 2.15
CA ARG A 7 -54.65 3.70 1.03
C ARG A 7 -53.57 2.69 1.47
N PRO A 8 -53.14 1.76 0.60
CA PRO A 8 -52.05 0.86 0.93
C PRO A 8 -50.77 1.66 1.13
N ARG A 9 -50.10 1.45 2.26
CA ARG A 9 -48.79 2.01 2.56
C ARG A 9 -47.79 1.40 1.57
N ARG A 10 -47.40 2.18 0.55
CA ARG A 10 -46.41 1.82 -0.45
C ARG A 10 -45.14 1.37 0.28
N GLU A 11 -44.81 0.08 0.21
CA GLU A 11 -43.52 -0.43 0.65
C GLU A 11 -42.45 0.42 -0.02
N ARG A 12 -41.64 1.09 0.81
CA ARG A 12 -40.51 1.87 0.35
C ARG A 12 -39.50 0.84 -0.14
N ARG A 13 -39.59 0.47 -1.43
CA ARG A 13 -38.51 -0.26 -2.12
C ARG A 13 -37.22 0.43 -1.73
N THR A 14 -36.39 -0.24 -0.93
CA THR A 14 -35.00 0.13 -0.74
C THR A 14 -34.39 0.02 -2.13
N ARG A 15 -34.39 1.14 -2.85
CA ARG A 15 -33.64 1.28 -4.09
C ARG A 15 -32.21 0.92 -3.70
N SER A 16 -31.63 -0.11 -4.30
CA SER A 16 -30.17 -0.29 -4.21
C SER A 16 -29.56 1.06 -4.56
N VAL A 17 -28.93 1.69 -3.56
CA VAL A 17 -28.41 3.06 -3.69
C VAL A 17 -27.12 3.05 -4.52
N VAL A 18 -26.50 1.87 -4.63
CA VAL A 18 -25.47 1.60 -5.63
C VAL A 18 -26.21 1.36 -6.94
N GLY A 19 -26.32 2.41 -7.74
CA GLY A 19 -26.84 2.32 -9.11
C GLY A 19 -25.93 1.47 -10.00
N ASP A 20 -26.24 1.41 -11.30
CA ASP A 20 -25.38 0.72 -12.25
C ASP A 20 -23.98 1.35 -12.23
N GLN A 21 -23.00 0.58 -11.76
CA GLN A 21 -21.61 1.01 -11.76
C GLN A 21 -21.01 0.83 -13.15
N PRO A 22 -20.03 1.66 -13.54
CA PRO A 22 -19.17 1.35 -14.68
C PRO A 22 -18.56 -0.05 -14.51
N PRO A 23 -18.25 -0.76 -15.61
CA PRO A 23 -17.59 -2.06 -15.54
C PRO A 23 -16.34 -2.03 -14.66
N ALA A 24 -16.09 -3.12 -13.93
CA ALA A 24 -14.85 -3.32 -13.19
C ALA A 24 -13.71 -3.56 -14.19
N ILE A 25 -13.08 -2.47 -14.63
CA ILE A 25 -11.92 -2.48 -15.51
C ILE A 25 -10.79 -1.72 -14.84
N GLN A 26 -9.55 -2.18 -15.03
CA GLN A 26 -8.38 -1.42 -14.63
C GLN A 26 -8.16 -0.30 -15.66
N PRO A 27 -8.24 0.99 -15.28
CA PRO A 27 -8.04 2.08 -16.22
C PRO A 27 -6.59 2.09 -16.73
N ARG A 28 -6.42 2.60 -17.96
CA ARG A 28 -5.11 2.88 -18.54
C ARG A 28 -5.05 4.35 -18.92
N LEU A 29 -3.89 4.96 -18.72
CA LEU A 29 -3.62 6.32 -19.19
C LEU A 29 -3.88 6.39 -20.69
N SER A 30 -4.90 7.17 -21.06
CA SER A 30 -5.32 7.38 -22.46
C SER A 30 -4.80 8.69 -23.04
N GLN A 31 -4.15 9.52 -22.22
CA GLN A 31 -3.61 10.82 -22.58
C GLN A 31 -2.16 10.92 -22.11
N PRO A 32 -1.31 11.68 -22.81
CA PRO A 32 0.06 11.93 -22.35
C PRO A 32 0.03 12.68 -21.02
N LEU A 33 0.97 12.36 -20.14
CA LEU A 33 1.17 13.08 -18.89
C LEU A 33 1.59 14.53 -19.20
N ALA A 34 1.08 15.47 -18.42
CA ALA A 34 1.51 16.86 -18.49
C ALA A 34 2.99 16.94 -18.07
N ARG A 35 3.84 17.49 -18.95
CA ARG A 35 5.24 17.79 -18.63
C ARG A 35 5.29 19.15 -17.93
N VAL A 36 5.49 19.11 -16.60
CA VAL A 36 5.52 20.31 -15.75
C VAL A 36 6.94 20.89 -15.66
N ILE A 37 7.97 20.06 -15.87
CA ILE A 37 9.38 20.41 -15.91
C ILE A 37 10.03 19.83 -17.18
N SER A 38 11.12 20.45 -17.65
CA SER A 38 11.85 20.04 -18.84
C SER A 38 12.79 18.85 -18.59
N ASP A 39 13.31 18.24 -19.66
CA ASP A 39 14.18 17.05 -19.53
C ASP A 39 15.51 17.38 -18.84
N ASP A 40 16.05 18.59 -19.03
CA ASP A 40 17.23 19.12 -18.34
C ASP A 40 16.98 19.41 -16.85
N GLU A 41 15.76 19.83 -16.48
CA GLU A 41 15.37 19.99 -15.07
C GLU A 41 15.24 18.62 -14.38
N VAL A 42 14.70 17.61 -15.06
CA VAL A 42 14.65 16.22 -14.56
C VAL A 42 16.07 15.69 -14.32
N GLU A 43 16.96 15.87 -15.28
CA GLU A 43 18.37 15.45 -15.15
C GLU A 43 19.07 16.16 -13.97
N SER A 44 18.84 17.46 -13.83
CA SER A 44 19.38 18.24 -12.71
C SER A 44 18.91 17.70 -11.35
N ILE A 45 17.62 17.38 -11.20
CA ILE A 45 17.06 16.77 -9.99
C ILE A 45 17.67 15.38 -9.76
N HIS A 46 17.82 14.58 -10.81
CA HIS A 46 18.41 13.25 -10.73
C HIS A 46 19.86 13.31 -10.22
N LEU A 47 20.70 14.14 -10.83
CA LEU A 47 22.10 14.31 -10.41
C LEU A 47 22.21 14.87 -8.98
N ALA A 48 21.35 15.83 -8.61
CA ALA A 48 21.31 16.35 -7.25
C ALA A 48 20.91 15.27 -6.23
N SER A 49 19.97 14.37 -6.59
CA SER A 49 19.57 13.26 -5.73
C SER A 49 20.71 12.26 -5.50
N LEU A 50 21.48 11.94 -6.56
CA LEU A 50 22.65 11.06 -6.47
C LEU A 50 23.74 11.69 -5.60
N GLU A 51 23.98 13.00 -5.73
CA GLU A 51 24.92 13.72 -4.88
C GLU A 51 24.50 13.72 -3.41
N VAL A 52 23.20 13.82 -3.11
CA VAL A 52 22.69 13.67 -1.74
C VAL A 52 22.96 12.26 -1.21
N LEU A 53 22.68 11.21 -1.99
CA LEU A 53 22.94 9.82 -1.59
C LEU A 53 24.42 9.53 -1.38
N ASN A 54 25.29 10.09 -2.22
CA ASN A 54 26.74 9.90 -2.18
C ASN A 54 27.40 10.69 -1.04
N ARG A 55 27.12 12.00 -0.94
CA ARG A 55 27.79 12.87 0.03
C ARG A 55 27.12 12.84 1.42
N THR A 56 25.80 12.90 1.45
CA THR A 56 25.03 12.99 2.70
C THR A 56 24.65 11.60 3.22
N GLY A 57 24.17 10.71 2.36
CA GLY A 57 23.70 9.36 2.72
C GLY A 57 22.38 9.34 3.51
N ILE A 58 21.98 8.13 3.90
CA ILE A 58 20.74 7.82 4.64
C ILE A 58 21.11 7.09 5.93
N ASP A 59 20.45 7.42 7.05
CA ASP A 59 20.53 6.62 8.28
C ASP A 59 19.75 5.31 8.09
N ILE A 60 20.44 4.17 8.18
CA ILE A 60 19.86 2.83 8.11
C ILE A 60 20.02 2.20 9.49
N LEU A 61 18.97 2.21 10.30
CA LEU A 61 19.07 1.80 11.71
C LEU A 61 19.22 0.27 11.91
N HIS A 62 18.86 -0.51 10.89
CA HIS A 62 18.89 -1.98 10.95
C HIS A 62 20.26 -2.56 10.59
N ALA A 63 20.87 -3.29 11.52
CA ALA A 63 22.23 -3.83 11.37
C ALA A 63 22.39 -4.80 10.18
N ASP A 64 21.45 -5.72 9.97
CA ASP A 64 21.49 -6.64 8.81
C ASP A 64 21.32 -5.87 7.49
N ALA A 65 20.51 -4.81 7.47
CA ALA A 65 20.35 -3.98 6.27
C ALA A 65 21.66 -3.28 5.92
N ARG A 66 22.36 -2.73 6.93
CA ARG A 66 23.70 -2.14 6.74
C ARG A 66 24.71 -3.17 6.24
N ALA A 67 24.71 -4.39 6.79
CA ALA A 67 25.62 -5.44 6.35
C ALA A 67 25.38 -5.82 4.88
N ARG A 68 24.11 -5.95 4.45
CA ARG A 68 23.74 -6.22 3.06
C ARG A 68 24.16 -5.09 2.11
N LEU A 69 23.93 -3.84 2.52
CA LEU A 69 24.34 -2.67 1.74
C LEU A 69 25.87 -2.57 1.63
N ALA A 70 26.61 -2.84 2.71
CA ALA A 70 28.07 -2.90 2.67
C ALA A 70 28.57 -4.01 1.73
N ALA A 71 27.96 -5.20 1.79
CA ALA A 71 28.29 -6.31 0.89
C ALA A 71 28.01 -5.98 -0.59
N ALA A 72 27.02 -5.12 -0.85
CA ALA A 72 26.71 -4.62 -2.19
C ALA A 72 27.60 -3.44 -2.64
N GLY A 73 28.52 -2.96 -1.78
CA GLY A 73 29.47 -1.88 -2.12
C GLY A 73 29.14 -0.50 -1.55
N ALA A 74 28.06 -0.35 -0.78
CA ALA A 74 27.75 0.92 -0.12
C ALA A 74 28.75 1.21 1.02
N GLN A 75 29.04 2.50 1.23
CA GLN A 75 29.93 2.93 2.31
C GLN A 75 29.13 3.09 3.61
N VAL A 76 29.50 2.33 4.64
CA VAL A 76 28.82 2.33 5.94
C VAL A 76 29.71 2.96 7.01
N ASP A 77 29.19 3.98 7.69
CA ASP A 77 29.84 4.71 8.79
C ASP A 77 28.85 4.83 9.96
N GLY A 78 28.98 3.95 10.95
CA GLY A 78 27.98 3.79 12.00
C GLY A 78 26.62 3.37 11.41
N ASP A 79 25.59 4.18 11.64
CA ASP A 79 24.26 3.99 11.06
C ASP A 79 24.10 4.67 9.69
N ARG A 80 25.05 5.52 9.29
CA ARG A 80 24.98 6.29 8.04
C ARG A 80 25.48 5.44 6.88
N VAL A 81 24.68 5.31 5.83
CA VAL A 81 25.04 4.63 4.58
C VAL A 81 25.07 5.63 3.43
N ARG A 82 26.18 5.64 2.69
CA ARG A 82 26.38 6.45 1.47
C ARG A 82 26.49 5.54 0.27
N PHE A 83 25.94 5.99 -0.86
CA PHE A 83 25.80 5.18 -2.06
C PHE A 83 26.58 5.83 -3.20
N ASP A 84 27.42 5.04 -3.86
CA ASP A 84 28.08 5.47 -5.08
C ASP A 84 27.02 5.67 -6.19
N PRO A 85 27.08 6.77 -6.97
CA PRO A 85 26.13 7.00 -8.05
C PRO A 85 26.06 5.85 -9.07
N GLU A 86 27.18 5.23 -9.43
CA GLU A 86 27.23 4.12 -10.38
C GLU A 86 26.52 2.89 -9.81
N MET A 87 26.72 2.60 -8.52
CA MET A 87 26.02 1.53 -7.81
C MET A 87 24.49 1.72 -7.87
N VAL A 88 24.01 2.95 -7.64
CA VAL A 88 22.57 3.24 -7.72
C VAL A 88 22.06 3.00 -9.15
N MET A 89 22.78 3.51 -10.15
CA MET A 89 22.38 3.36 -11.56
C MET A 89 22.36 1.90 -12.01
N GLU A 90 23.33 1.09 -11.58
CA GLU A 90 23.37 -0.34 -11.87
C GLU A 90 22.13 -1.05 -11.31
N GLN A 91 21.76 -0.78 -10.05
CA GLN A 91 20.59 -1.40 -9.43
C GLN A 91 19.27 -0.98 -10.09
N LEU A 92 19.16 0.25 -10.61
CA LEU A 92 17.97 0.67 -11.34
C LEU A 92 17.71 -0.17 -12.60
N THR A 93 18.75 -0.76 -13.21
CA THR A 93 18.60 -1.61 -14.40
C THR A 93 17.89 -2.94 -14.13
N THR A 94 17.84 -3.38 -12.86
CA THR A 94 17.19 -4.64 -12.48
C THR A 94 15.68 -4.48 -12.25
N ILE A 95 15.16 -3.25 -12.27
CA ILE A 95 13.77 -2.97 -11.94
C ILE A 95 12.88 -3.24 -13.16
N PRO A 96 11.86 -4.10 -13.06
CA PRO A 96 10.93 -4.32 -14.15
C PRO A 96 10.07 -3.07 -14.39
N SER A 97 9.81 -2.73 -15.66
CA SER A 97 8.92 -1.61 -16.02
C SER A 97 7.44 -1.89 -15.72
N SER A 98 7.08 -3.17 -15.63
CA SER A 98 5.75 -3.63 -15.23
C SER A 98 5.78 -5.04 -14.67
N PHE A 99 4.78 -5.36 -13.85
CA PHE A 99 4.55 -6.69 -13.30
C PHE A 99 3.08 -6.87 -12.94
N THR A 100 2.66 -8.12 -12.71
CA THR A 100 1.31 -8.44 -12.21
C THR A 100 1.34 -8.59 -10.69
N LEU A 101 0.45 -7.88 -10.00
CA LEU A 101 0.08 -8.13 -8.62
C LEU A 101 -1.10 -9.10 -8.60
N HIS A 102 -0.86 -10.31 -8.13
CA HIS A 102 -1.86 -11.39 -8.17
C HIS A 102 -2.84 -11.28 -6.99
N GLY A 103 -4.13 -11.18 -7.30
CA GLY A 103 -5.20 -11.12 -6.29
C GLY A 103 -5.58 -12.51 -5.78
N THR A 104 -6.49 -12.66 -4.81
CA THR A 104 -6.93 -14.00 -4.36
C THR A 104 -7.68 -14.79 -5.43
N ALA A 105 -8.09 -14.14 -6.53
CA ALA A 105 -8.66 -14.74 -7.71
C ALA A 105 -8.11 -14.08 -8.98
N PRO A 106 -7.96 -14.80 -10.12
CA PRO A 106 -7.36 -14.24 -11.34
C PRO A 106 -8.04 -13.00 -11.91
N HIS A 107 -9.36 -12.83 -11.71
CA HIS A 107 -10.08 -11.61 -12.15
C HIS A 107 -9.77 -10.37 -11.29
N ARG A 108 -8.96 -10.54 -10.25
CA ARG A 108 -8.50 -9.50 -9.32
C ARG A 108 -7.02 -9.19 -9.45
N ASP A 109 -6.35 -9.83 -10.40
CA ASP A 109 -4.98 -9.50 -10.76
C ASP A 109 -4.93 -8.05 -11.29
N LEU A 110 -3.88 -7.33 -10.90
CA LEU A 110 -3.66 -5.94 -11.28
C LEU A 110 -2.31 -5.80 -11.96
N ILE A 111 -2.26 -5.10 -13.09
CA ILE A 111 -1.00 -4.77 -13.73
C ILE A 111 -0.46 -3.49 -13.10
N ILE A 112 0.77 -3.52 -12.58
CA ILE A 112 1.49 -2.36 -12.09
C ILE A 112 2.48 -1.94 -13.18
N GLY A 113 2.41 -0.68 -13.63
CA GLY A 113 3.21 -0.18 -14.75
C GLY A 113 2.48 -0.16 -16.10
N ASP A 114 3.23 0.14 -17.18
CA ASP A 114 2.72 0.23 -18.57
C ASP A 114 1.51 1.15 -18.79
N GLY A 115 1.39 2.16 -17.92
CA GLY A 115 0.30 3.14 -17.92
C GLY A 115 -1.00 2.64 -17.31
N HIS A 116 -1.04 1.45 -16.69
CA HIS A 116 -2.18 1.01 -15.89
C HIS A 116 -2.29 1.84 -14.61
N ILE A 117 -3.53 2.14 -14.23
CA ILE A 117 -3.86 2.93 -13.04
C ILE A 117 -4.55 2.02 -12.05
N VAL A 118 -4.06 2.01 -10.81
CA VAL A 118 -4.68 1.31 -9.69
C VAL A 118 -5.17 2.33 -8.68
N PHE A 119 -6.49 2.40 -8.52
CA PHE A 119 -7.11 3.14 -7.41
C PHE A 119 -7.27 2.25 -6.18
N SER A 120 -6.78 2.73 -5.04
CA SER A 120 -6.93 2.11 -3.72
C SER A 120 -7.88 2.92 -2.84
N SER A 121 -8.44 2.30 -1.81
CA SER A 121 -9.08 3.03 -0.72
C SER A 121 -8.10 3.97 -0.01
N VAL A 122 -8.65 4.89 0.79
CA VAL A 122 -7.91 5.55 1.87
C VAL A 122 -7.22 4.50 2.76
N ALA A 123 -6.11 4.87 3.38
CA ALA A 123 -5.32 4.01 4.26
C ALA A 123 -4.97 4.75 5.57
N SER A 124 -4.92 3.99 6.66
CA SER A 124 -4.45 4.39 7.99
C SER A 124 -5.20 5.54 8.67
N ALA A 125 -6.46 5.79 8.29
CA ALA A 125 -7.25 6.84 8.93
C ALA A 125 -7.55 6.45 10.40
N PRO A 126 -7.18 7.26 11.41
CA PRO A 126 -7.43 6.89 12.81
C PRO A 126 -8.90 7.06 13.21
N ASN A 127 -9.68 7.75 12.37
CA ASN A 127 -11.06 8.14 12.65
C ASN A 127 -11.86 8.16 11.35
N TYR A 128 -13.17 8.01 11.46
CA TYR A 128 -14.11 8.12 10.36
C TYR A 128 -15.32 8.96 10.75
N VAL A 129 -16.10 9.40 9.77
CA VAL A 129 -17.37 10.09 9.99
C VAL A 129 -18.49 9.16 9.55
N SER A 130 -19.38 8.79 10.47
CA SER A 130 -20.53 7.92 10.16
C SER A 130 -21.65 8.69 9.44
N LEU A 131 -22.66 7.96 8.94
CA LEU A 131 -23.78 8.53 8.18
C LEU A 131 -24.64 9.54 8.97
N ASP A 132 -24.54 9.53 10.29
CA ASP A 132 -25.14 10.53 11.19
C ASP A 132 -24.31 11.83 11.30
N GLY A 133 -23.19 11.92 10.58
CA GLY A 133 -22.28 13.07 10.59
C GLY A 133 -21.34 13.12 11.80
N VAL A 134 -21.32 12.08 12.64
CA VAL A 134 -20.50 12.04 13.86
C VAL A 134 -19.12 11.45 13.57
N ARG A 135 -18.08 12.13 14.04
CA ARG A 135 -16.69 11.64 13.99
C ARG A 135 -16.46 10.57 15.08
N ARG A 136 -15.89 9.44 14.70
CA ARG A 136 -15.62 8.29 15.57
C ARG A 136 -14.16 7.87 15.46
N ALA A 137 -13.59 7.38 16.55
CA ALA A 137 -12.35 6.62 16.48
C ALA A 137 -12.62 5.35 15.66
N GLY A 138 -11.61 4.88 14.92
CA GLY A 138 -11.75 3.64 14.18
C GLY A 138 -11.91 2.44 15.11
N ASP A 139 -12.79 1.54 14.73
CA ASP A 139 -13.03 0.26 15.39
C ASP A 139 -13.12 -0.85 14.34
N ARG A 140 -13.14 -2.12 14.78
CA ARG A 140 -13.23 -3.26 13.86
C ARG A 140 -14.51 -3.23 13.02
N ASP A 141 -15.61 -2.76 13.60
CA ASP A 141 -16.90 -2.66 12.89
C ASP A 141 -16.82 -1.64 11.74
N GLY A 142 -16.31 -0.44 12.00
CA GLY A 142 -16.07 0.57 10.98
C GLY A 142 -15.09 0.08 9.91
N TYR A 143 -14.02 -0.61 10.31
CA TYR A 143 -13.08 -1.24 9.38
C TYR A 143 -13.78 -2.24 8.45
N CYS A 144 -14.56 -3.17 8.99
CA CYS A 144 -15.32 -4.14 8.22
C CYS A 144 -16.35 -3.48 7.28
N ASP A 145 -17.02 -2.42 7.73
CA ASP A 145 -17.97 -1.67 6.89
C ASP A 145 -17.28 -0.99 5.72
N PHE A 146 -16.10 -0.41 5.93
CA PHE A 146 -15.31 0.16 4.83
C PHE A 146 -14.73 -0.91 3.89
N LEU A 147 -14.38 -2.10 4.39
CA LEU A 147 -14.01 -3.23 3.52
C LEU A 147 -15.18 -3.63 2.63
N ARG A 148 -16.39 -3.79 3.18
CA ARG A 148 -17.60 -4.11 2.39
C ARG A 148 -17.91 -3.01 1.38
N LEU A 149 -17.81 -1.75 1.78
CA LEU A 149 -18.02 -0.61 0.89
C LEU A 149 -16.99 -0.60 -0.24
N GLY A 150 -15.71 -0.73 0.10
CA GLY A 150 -14.63 -0.80 -0.88
C GLY A 150 -14.81 -1.99 -1.82
N GLN A 151 -15.21 -3.16 -1.33
CA GLN A 151 -15.52 -4.35 -2.13
C GLN A 151 -16.63 -4.08 -3.15
N MET A 152 -17.71 -3.42 -2.73
CA MET A 152 -18.83 -3.09 -3.60
C MET A 152 -18.45 -2.14 -4.74
N LEU A 153 -17.44 -1.28 -4.58
CA LEU A 153 -17.09 -0.24 -5.54
C LEU A 153 -16.13 -0.73 -6.64
N ASN A 154 -16.55 -0.69 -7.90
CA ASN A 154 -15.70 -1.04 -9.05
C ASN A 154 -14.52 -0.08 -9.23
N ALA A 155 -14.63 1.15 -8.73
CA ALA A 155 -13.56 2.14 -8.76
C ALA A 155 -12.43 1.87 -7.73
N VAL A 156 -12.66 0.99 -6.74
CA VAL A 156 -11.63 0.57 -5.78
C VAL A 156 -11.10 -0.77 -6.25
N HIS A 157 -9.82 -0.82 -6.64
CA HIS A 157 -9.21 -2.03 -7.17
C HIS A 157 -8.53 -2.86 -6.09
N MET A 158 -7.98 -2.20 -5.06
CA MET A 158 -7.26 -2.83 -3.96
C MET A 158 -7.42 -2.03 -2.66
N PHE A 159 -6.94 -2.60 -1.57
CA PHE A 159 -6.78 -1.92 -0.28
C PHE A 159 -5.30 -1.85 0.06
N ASN A 160 -4.70 -0.67 -0.05
CA ASN A 160 -3.29 -0.42 0.24
C ASN A 160 -3.06 0.05 1.69
N GLY A 161 -3.81 -0.54 2.62
CA GLY A 161 -3.83 -0.22 4.05
C GLY A 161 -5.24 -0.25 4.61
N PHE A 162 -5.38 0.06 5.89
CA PHE A 162 -6.67 -0.03 6.58
C PHE A 162 -7.50 1.21 6.28
N PRO A 163 -8.73 1.10 5.71
CA PRO A 163 -9.56 2.27 5.45
C PRO A 163 -9.84 3.11 6.69
N VAL A 164 -9.88 2.45 7.85
CA VAL A 164 -9.83 3.06 9.16
C VAL A 164 -9.10 2.12 10.12
N GLU A 165 -8.34 2.66 11.06
CA GLU A 165 -7.55 1.88 12.02
C GLU A 165 -8.46 1.33 13.15
N PRO A 166 -8.59 0.00 13.33
CA PRO A 166 -9.43 -0.56 14.38
C PRO A 166 -8.70 -0.52 15.74
N VAL A 167 -8.81 0.61 16.44
CA VAL A 167 -8.03 0.87 17.66
C VAL A 167 -8.55 0.12 18.90
N ASP A 168 -9.75 -0.44 18.81
CA ASP A 168 -10.35 -1.35 19.77
C ASP A 168 -9.67 -2.73 19.81
N LEU A 169 -8.94 -3.10 18.75
CA LEU A 169 -8.11 -4.30 18.72
C LEU A 169 -6.73 -4.04 19.34
N HIS A 170 -6.28 -4.99 20.18
CA HIS A 170 -4.96 -4.92 20.79
C HIS A 170 -3.87 -4.92 19.71
N PRO A 171 -2.87 -4.01 19.76
CA PRO A 171 -1.88 -3.86 18.70
C PRO A 171 -1.11 -5.13 18.33
N SER A 172 -0.94 -6.07 19.27
CA SER A 172 -0.19 -7.32 19.02
C SER A 172 -0.90 -8.32 18.10
N ILE A 173 -2.22 -8.23 17.96
CA ILE A 173 -3.02 -9.14 17.12
C ILE A 173 -3.77 -8.41 16.02
N ARG A 174 -3.74 -7.08 16.02
CA ARG A 174 -4.54 -6.27 15.09
C ARG A 174 -4.30 -6.66 13.63
N HIS A 175 -3.04 -6.87 13.23
CA HIS A 175 -2.70 -7.25 11.85
C HIS A 175 -3.34 -8.58 11.43
N LEU A 176 -3.42 -9.55 12.34
CA LEU A 176 -4.05 -10.85 12.10
C LEU A 176 -5.55 -10.71 11.88
N GLU A 177 -6.23 -10.01 12.80
CA GLU A 177 -7.67 -9.80 12.74
C GLU A 177 -8.06 -8.99 11.49
N THR A 178 -7.30 -7.95 11.16
CA THR A 178 -7.56 -7.13 9.96
C THR A 178 -7.31 -7.91 8.68
N ALA A 179 -6.23 -8.69 8.61
CA ALA A 179 -5.95 -9.52 7.43
C ALA A 179 -7.04 -10.58 7.25
N TRP A 180 -7.47 -11.22 8.35
CA TRP A 180 -8.60 -12.16 8.32
C TRP A 180 -9.87 -11.51 7.78
N ASP A 181 -10.25 -10.35 8.32
CA ASP A 181 -11.44 -9.62 7.88
C ASP A 181 -11.33 -9.20 6.41
N ALA A 182 -10.16 -8.72 5.96
CA ALA A 182 -9.94 -8.35 4.57
C ALA A 182 -10.09 -9.52 3.60
N TYR A 183 -9.49 -10.67 3.91
CA TYR A 183 -9.55 -11.87 3.07
C TYR A 183 -10.90 -12.58 3.12
N THR A 184 -11.71 -12.36 4.15
CA THR A 184 -13.03 -12.98 4.27
C THR A 184 -14.17 -12.08 3.78
N LEU A 185 -13.99 -10.76 3.78
CA LEU A 185 -15.01 -9.80 3.33
C LEU A 185 -14.78 -9.29 1.91
N THR A 186 -13.58 -9.47 1.37
CA THR A 186 -13.20 -8.95 0.04
C THR A 186 -12.37 -9.98 -0.73
N ASP A 187 -12.43 -9.92 -2.06
CA ASP A 187 -11.55 -10.67 -2.96
C ASP A 187 -10.49 -9.75 -3.62
N LYS A 188 -10.44 -8.47 -3.23
CA LYS A 188 -9.50 -7.50 -3.80
C LYS A 188 -8.11 -7.68 -3.19
N PRO A 189 -7.03 -7.39 -3.94
CA PRO A 189 -5.69 -7.40 -3.39
C PRO A 189 -5.59 -6.53 -2.13
N PHE A 190 -4.89 -7.07 -1.13
CA PHE A 190 -4.76 -6.46 0.19
C PHE A 190 -3.28 -6.17 0.49
N HIS A 191 -3.06 -5.41 1.55
CA HIS A 191 -1.79 -4.88 1.98
C HIS A 191 -1.51 -5.28 3.43
N ILE A 192 -0.23 -5.46 3.76
CA ILE A 192 0.18 -5.64 5.16
C ILE A 192 1.00 -4.46 5.65
N TYR A 193 0.85 -4.17 6.94
CA TYR A 193 1.72 -3.22 7.63
C TYR A 193 3.04 -3.86 8.03
N SER A 194 4.13 -3.35 7.45
CA SER A 194 5.50 -3.69 7.82
C SER A 194 5.90 -3.09 9.17
N LEU A 195 5.29 -3.59 10.24
CA LEU A 195 5.52 -3.14 11.62
C LEU A 195 6.31 -4.19 12.41
N GLY A 196 7.40 -4.66 11.82
CA GLY A 196 8.32 -5.64 12.41
C GLY A 196 8.21 -7.03 11.81
N ARG A 197 9.23 -7.85 12.10
CA ARG A 197 9.45 -9.16 11.50
C ARG A 197 8.25 -10.10 11.59
N ASP A 198 7.73 -10.33 12.79
CA ASP A 198 6.70 -11.36 13.00
C ASP A 198 5.42 -11.01 12.24
N ARG A 199 5.02 -9.73 12.23
CA ARG A 199 3.84 -9.27 11.49
C ARG A 199 4.00 -9.42 9.98
N ASN A 200 5.21 -9.21 9.47
CA ASN A 200 5.50 -9.45 8.07
C ASN A 200 5.33 -10.94 7.73
N LEU A 201 5.94 -11.81 8.54
CA LEU A 201 5.87 -13.26 8.31
C LEU A 201 4.43 -13.78 8.41
N ASP A 202 3.66 -13.32 9.41
CA ASP A 202 2.24 -13.63 9.55
C ASP A 202 1.45 -13.16 8.31
N GLY A 203 1.62 -11.91 7.91
CA GLY A 203 0.92 -11.31 6.79
C GLY A 203 1.22 -12.01 5.46
N LEU A 204 2.49 -12.34 5.23
CA LEU A 204 2.94 -13.11 4.06
C LEU A 204 2.29 -14.50 4.03
N GLU A 205 2.22 -15.19 5.16
CA GLU A 205 1.64 -16.53 5.24
C GLU A 205 0.11 -16.50 5.09
N MET A 206 -0.56 -15.53 5.72
CA MET A 206 -2.00 -15.32 5.53
C MET A 206 -2.34 -15.01 4.07
N ALA A 207 -1.53 -14.19 3.39
CA ALA A 207 -1.70 -13.89 1.97
C ALA A 207 -1.57 -15.14 1.10
N ARG A 208 -0.56 -15.98 1.36
CA ARG A 208 -0.36 -17.25 0.65
C ARG A 208 -1.55 -18.20 0.85
N ILE A 209 -2.03 -18.35 2.09
CA ILE A 209 -3.19 -19.17 2.41
C ILE A 209 -4.45 -18.64 1.70
N ALA A 210 -4.66 -17.33 1.71
CA ALA A 210 -5.80 -16.70 1.05
C ALA A 210 -5.75 -16.83 -0.48
N ARG A 211 -4.54 -16.81 -1.09
CA ARG A 211 -4.31 -17.13 -2.49
C ARG A 211 -4.57 -18.61 -2.81
N GLY A 212 -4.47 -19.50 -1.82
CA GLY A 212 -4.65 -20.94 -2.01
C GLY A 212 -3.53 -21.59 -2.82
N VAL A 213 -2.31 -21.05 -2.75
CA VAL A 213 -1.16 -21.50 -3.53
C VAL A 213 -0.04 -22.06 -2.64
N ASP A 214 0.88 -22.83 -3.22
CA ASP A 214 2.09 -23.28 -2.52
C ASP A 214 3.13 -22.15 -2.38
N HIS A 215 4.25 -22.44 -1.71
CA HIS A 215 5.31 -21.46 -1.49
C HIS A 215 5.99 -21.06 -2.80
N ASP A 216 6.33 -22.02 -3.66
CA ASP A 216 7.01 -21.77 -4.92
C ASP A 216 6.20 -20.83 -5.83
N THR A 217 4.88 -21.05 -5.93
CA THR A 217 3.98 -20.17 -6.68
C THR A 217 3.92 -18.78 -6.05
N PHE A 218 3.80 -18.68 -4.72
CA PHE A 218 3.74 -17.38 -4.03
C PHE A 218 5.03 -16.56 -4.16
N GLU A 219 6.19 -17.22 -4.22
CA GLU A 219 7.48 -16.60 -4.45
C GLU A 219 7.71 -16.22 -5.92
N ALA A 220 7.07 -16.92 -6.87
CA ALA A 220 7.11 -16.55 -8.29
C ALA A 220 6.12 -15.43 -8.65
N GLU A 221 4.98 -15.37 -7.95
CA GLU A 221 3.84 -14.50 -8.24
C GLU A 221 3.64 -13.46 -7.12
N PRO A 222 4.14 -12.21 -7.28
CA PRO A 222 3.93 -11.15 -6.30
C PRO A 222 2.43 -10.98 -6.03
N SER A 223 2.00 -11.22 -4.78
CA SER A 223 0.58 -11.30 -4.40
C SER A 223 0.23 -10.32 -3.28
N LEU A 224 1.24 -9.70 -2.69
CA LEU A 224 1.11 -8.83 -1.54
C LEU A 224 1.96 -7.58 -1.71
N CYS A 225 1.48 -6.46 -1.16
CA CYS A 225 2.26 -5.23 -1.08
C CYS A 225 2.37 -4.72 0.36
N SER A 226 3.43 -3.97 0.62
CA SER A 226 3.59 -3.17 1.83
C SER A 226 4.05 -1.76 1.51
N ILE A 227 3.68 -0.79 2.35
CA ILE A 227 4.10 0.61 2.23
C ILE A 227 5.22 0.81 3.24
N ILE A 228 6.37 1.26 2.74
CA ILE A 228 7.57 1.51 3.53
C ILE A 228 7.83 3.01 3.53
N ASN A 229 7.60 3.64 4.68
CA ASN A 229 7.81 5.08 4.81
C ASN A 229 9.23 5.38 5.26
N ALA A 230 9.89 6.33 4.59
CA ALA A 230 11.12 6.92 5.11
C ALA A 230 10.77 7.83 6.31
N SER A 231 11.50 7.66 7.41
CA SER A 231 11.49 8.62 8.52
C SER A 231 12.30 9.85 8.10
N SER A 232 11.63 10.92 7.73
CA SER A 232 12.31 12.13 7.28
C SER A 232 12.96 12.92 8.45
N PRO A 233 14.12 13.58 8.21
CA PRO A 233 14.90 13.54 6.98
C PRO A 233 15.86 12.34 6.90
N LEU A 234 15.87 11.66 5.74
CA LEU A 234 16.88 10.68 5.30
C LEU A 234 17.18 9.54 6.31
N ARG A 235 16.14 8.86 6.80
CA ARG A 235 16.29 7.72 7.70
C ARG A 235 15.27 6.61 7.42
N TYR A 236 15.68 5.37 7.62
CA TYR A 236 14.79 4.23 7.77
C TYR A 236 14.99 3.57 9.13
N ASP A 237 13.87 3.27 9.80
CA ASP A 237 13.84 2.60 11.10
C ASP A 237 13.81 1.07 10.98
N ASP A 238 14.03 0.38 12.10
CA ASP A 238 14.12 -1.08 12.13
C ASP A 238 12.84 -1.76 11.61
N PRO A 239 11.61 -1.39 12.03
CA PRO A 239 10.40 -2.04 11.53
C PRO A 239 10.22 -1.93 10.02
N MET A 240 10.49 -0.76 9.44
CA MET A 240 10.37 -0.53 8.00
C MET A 240 11.44 -1.33 7.23
N LEU A 241 12.67 -1.42 7.75
CA LEU A 241 13.74 -2.21 7.14
C LEU A 241 13.49 -3.72 7.23
N GLU A 242 12.89 -4.22 8.32
CA GLU A 242 12.39 -5.60 8.37
C GLU A 242 11.31 -5.82 7.30
N GLY A 243 10.43 -4.83 7.06
CA GLY A 243 9.49 -4.83 5.93
C GLY A 243 10.16 -5.04 4.59
N ILE A 244 11.14 -4.19 4.27
CA ILE A 244 11.92 -4.28 3.02
C ILE A 244 12.53 -5.68 2.89
N ILE A 245 13.27 -6.13 3.90
CA ILE A 245 14.01 -7.40 3.82
C ILE A 245 13.04 -8.58 3.64
N ARG A 246 12.02 -8.72 4.49
CA ARG A 246 11.13 -9.90 4.46
C ARG A 246 10.26 -9.94 3.21
N MET A 247 9.79 -8.80 2.73
CA MET A 247 8.99 -8.72 1.51
C MET A 247 9.87 -9.02 0.29
N SER A 248 11.04 -8.40 0.18
CA SER A 248 11.95 -8.62 -0.95
C SER A 248 12.53 -10.04 -1.00
N GLU A 249 12.84 -10.66 0.15
CA GLU A 249 13.29 -12.07 0.23
C GLU A 249 12.27 -13.06 -0.34
N ARG A 250 10.99 -12.67 -0.42
CA ARG A 250 9.89 -13.51 -0.92
C ARG A 250 9.24 -12.94 -2.17
N ASN A 251 9.94 -12.05 -2.89
CA ASN A 251 9.48 -11.45 -4.15
C ASN A 251 8.12 -10.71 -4.03
N GLN A 252 7.85 -10.11 -2.86
CA GLN A 252 6.65 -9.32 -2.65
C GLN A 252 6.91 -7.82 -2.82
N VAL A 253 5.84 -7.07 -3.10
CA VAL A 253 5.92 -5.69 -3.53
C VAL A 253 6.16 -4.76 -2.33
N ILE A 254 7.13 -3.87 -2.47
CA ILE A 254 7.32 -2.76 -1.53
C ILE A 254 7.09 -1.43 -2.24
N ILE A 255 6.33 -0.55 -1.60
CA ILE A 255 6.05 0.80 -2.08
C ILE A 255 6.81 1.75 -1.16
N ILE A 256 7.92 2.29 -1.65
CA ILE A 256 8.78 3.20 -0.88
C ILE A 256 8.21 4.62 -0.99
N THR A 257 7.79 5.18 0.15
CA THR A 257 7.15 6.51 0.19
C THR A 257 7.87 7.45 1.15
N PRO A 258 8.56 8.48 0.66
CA PRO A 258 9.01 9.56 1.53
C PRO A 258 7.80 10.36 2.01
N PHE A 259 7.63 10.49 3.33
CA PHE A 259 6.67 11.44 3.89
C PHE A 259 7.40 12.75 4.20
N THR A 260 7.19 13.75 3.35
CA THR A 260 7.86 15.05 3.47
C THR A 260 6.84 16.17 3.52
N LEU A 261 7.06 17.09 4.46
CA LEU A 261 6.35 18.35 4.58
C LEU A 261 7.37 19.46 4.28
N ALA A 262 7.16 20.21 3.20
CA ALA A 262 8.03 21.34 2.84
C ALA A 262 8.11 22.35 3.98
N GLY A 263 9.33 22.77 4.33
CA GLY A 263 9.60 23.65 5.47
C GLY A 263 9.62 22.98 6.85
N ALA A 264 9.36 21.67 6.95
CA ALA A 264 9.46 20.93 8.21
C ALA A 264 10.37 19.70 8.11
N MET A 265 10.09 18.83 7.14
CA MET A 265 10.83 17.57 6.92
C MET A 265 11.61 17.57 5.59
N ALA A 266 11.41 18.60 4.77
CA ALA A 266 12.14 18.90 3.55
C ALA A 266 12.38 20.42 3.45
N PRO A 267 13.33 20.88 2.61
CA PRO A 267 13.54 22.30 2.35
C PRO A 267 12.26 23.04 1.89
N ILE A 268 12.28 24.37 2.00
CA ILE A 268 11.24 25.27 1.46
C ILE A 268 11.45 25.45 -0.05
#